data_AF-T0XXR6-F1
#
_entry.id   AF-T0XXR6-F1
#
_cell.length_a   1.000
_cell.length_b   1.000
_cell.length_c   1.000
_cell.angle_alpha   90.00
_cell.angle_beta   90.00
_cell.angle_gamma   90.00
#
_symmetry.space_group_name_H-M   'P 1'
#
loop_
_entity.id
_entity.type
_entity.pdbx_description
1 polymer ?
#
loop_
_entity_poly.entity_id
_entity_poly.type
_entity_poly.pdbx_seq_one_letter_code
_entity_poly.pdbx_strand_id
1 'polypeptide(L)'
;MRYCGRDFTVSEIDRIRALIATLPPPSRYRLSQDVCAAFAWYRPDGGLKDMSCRVALLKMEKDGLITLPRARCAKPLSYQASPECAALVREPARYPPGRI
;
A
#
# COMPACT_ATOMS: atom_id res chain seq x y z
N MET A 1 -6.56 -20.26 -1.15
CA MET A 1 -5.29 -19.55 -0.88
C MET A 1 -5.57 -18.44 0.13
N ARG A 2 -4.76 -18.27 1.18
CA ARG A 2 -5.08 -17.34 2.29
C ARG A 2 -4.21 -16.08 2.25
N TYR A 3 -4.83 -14.91 2.13
CA TYR A 3 -4.15 -13.61 2.11
C TYR A 3 -4.75 -12.67 3.14
N CYS A 4 -3.90 -12.06 3.97
CA CYS A 4 -4.28 -11.06 4.98
C CYS A 4 -5.46 -11.48 5.90
N GLY A 5 -5.55 -12.77 6.21
CA GLY A 5 -6.59 -13.34 7.08
C GLY A 5 -7.91 -13.69 6.38
N ARG A 6 -7.97 -13.61 5.05
CA ARG A 6 -9.11 -14.02 4.22
C ARG A 6 -8.70 -15.12 3.25
N ASP A 7 -9.59 -16.07 3.03
CA ASP A 7 -9.43 -17.10 2.03
C ASP A 7 -9.96 -16.61 0.67
N PHE A 8 -9.16 -16.86 -0.36
CA PHE A 8 -9.44 -16.57 -1.75
C PHE A 8 -9.53 -17.88 -2.52
N THR A 9 -10.65 -18.03 -3.22
CA THR A 9 -10.89 -19.09 -4.20
C THR A 9 -10.33 -18.68 -5.57
N VAL A 10 -10.18 -19.67 -6.46
CA VAL A 10 -9.72 -19.42 -7.83
C VAL A 10 -10.65 -18.47 -8.56
N SER A 11 -11.97 -18.64 -8.42
CA SER A 11 -12.98 -17.78 -9.03
C SER A 11 -12.91 -16.33 -8.54
N GLU A 12 -12.56 -16.09 -7.28
CA GLU A 12 -12.35 -14.73 -6.76
C GLU A 12 -11.09 -14.10 -7.36
N ILE A 13 -10.03 -14.89 -7.57
CA ILE A 13 -8.82 -14.43 -8.24
C ILE A 13 -9.10 -14.10 -9.71
N ASP A 14 -9.89 -14.92 -10.41
CA ASP A 14 -10.32 -14.63 -11.78
C ASP A 14 -11.14 -13.35 -11.87
N ARG A 15 -11.98 -13.08 -10.86
CA ARG A 15 -12.71 -11.81 -10.77
C ARG A 15 -11.76 -10.62 -10.57
N ILE A 16 -10.70 -10.77 -9.77
CA ILE A 16 -9.66 -9.74 -9.64
C ILE A 16 -8.94 -9.53 -10.98
N ARG A 17 -8.62 -10.59 -11.72
CA ARG A 17 -8.03 -10.49 -13.07
C ARG A 17 -8.93 -9.72 -14.02
N ALA A 18 -10.24 -9.98 -13.99
CA ALA A 18 -11.22 -9.24 -14.79
C ALA A 18 -11.24 -7.74 -14.44
N LEU A 19 -11.16 -7.39 -13.15
CA LEU A 19 -11.07 -5.99 -12.71
C LEU A 19 -9.78 -5.32 -13.21
N ILE A 20 -8.66 -6.03 -13.23
CA ILE A 20 -7.37 -5.53 -13.76
C ILE A 20 -7.44 -5.30 -15.27
N ALA A 21 -8.13 -6.18 -16.01
CA ALA A 21 -8.25 -6.12 -17.46
C ALA A 21 -9.22 -5.02 -17.97
N THR A 22 -9.78 -4.21 -17.08
CA THR A 22 -10.66 -3.09 -17.47
C THR A 22 -9.87 -2.01 -18.22
N LEU A 23 -10.51 -1.40 -19.22
CA LEU A 23 -9.93 -0.32 -20.04
C LEU A 23 -10.65 1.00 -19.74
N PRO A 24 -9.92 2.08 -19.36
CA PRO A 24 -8.47 2.15 -19.15
C PRO A 24 -8.01 1.41 -17.88
N PRO A 25 -6.75 0.91 -17.83
CA PRO A 25 -6.26 0.13 -16.70
C PRO A 25 -6.31 0.95 -15.39
N PRO A 26 -6.90 0.40 -14.32
CA PRO A 26 -7.07 1.11 -13.07
C PRO A 26 -5.71 1.37 -12.40
N SER A 27 -5.64 2.41 -11.58
CA SER A 27 -4.48 2.58 -10.69
C SER A 27 -4.50 1.48 -9.62
N ARG A 28 -3.33 1.11 -9.07
CA ARG A 28 -3.27 0.15 -7.94
C ARG A 28 -4.12 0.61 -6.74
N TYR A 29 -4.28 1.92 -6.53
CA TYR A 29 -5.18 2.48 -5.53
C TYR A 29 -6.65 2.20 -5.86
N ARG A 30 -7.08 2.54 -7.08
CA ARG A 30 -8.47 2.32 -7.51
C ARG A 30 -8.83 0.83 -7.51
N LEU A 31 -7.94 -0.01 -8.03
CA LEU A 31 -8.08 -1.47 -7.99
C LEU A 31 -8.27 -1.97 -6.55
N SER A 32 -7.50 -1.46 -5.56
CA SER A 32 -7.68 -1.87 -4.17
C SER A 32 -9.04 -1.49 -3.60
N GLN A 33 -9.61 -0.34 -4.01
CA GLN A 33 -10.97 0.05 -3.62
C GLN A 33 -12.03 -0.82 -4.28
N ASP A 34 -11.92 -1.04 -5.59
CA ASP A 34 -12.89 -1.84 -6.36
C ASP A 34 -12.91 -3.29 -5.87
N VAL A 35 -11.75 -3.86 -5.56
CA VAL A 35 -11.62 -5.19 -4.93
C VAL A 35 -12.24 -5.17 -3.53
N CYS A 36 -11.88 -4.21 -2.67
CA CYS A 36 -12.50 -4.13 -1.34
C CYS A 36 -14.03 -4.03 -1.42
N ALA A 37 -14.58 -3.26 -2.35
CA ALA A 37 -16.03 -3.16 -2.54
C ALA A 37 -16.64 -4.46 -3.08
N ALA A 38 -16.04 -5.06 -4.12
CA ALA A 38 -16.55 -6.28 -4.74
C ALA A 38 -16.55 -7.50 -3.81
N PHE A 39 -15.62 -7.56 -2.87
CA PHE A 39 -15.51 -8.65 -1.90
C PHE A 39 -16.11 -8.30 -0.53
N ALA A 40 -16.78 -7.15 -0.40
CA ALA A 40 -17.28 -6.60 0.86
C ALA A 40 -16.21 -6.60 1.98
N TRP A 41 -14.97 -6.25 1.63
CA TRP A 41 -13.83 -6.25 2.53
C TRP A 41 -13.73 -4.94 3.31
N TYR A 42 -14.60 -4.83 4.31
CA TYR A 42 -14.69 -3.69 5.20
C TYR A 42 -14.05 -3.98 6.56
N ARG A 43 -13.63 -2.92 7.21
CA ARG A 43 -13.33 -2.87 8.64
C ARG A 43 -14.67 -2.87 9.42
N PRO A 44 -14.65 -3.21 10.72
CA PRO A 44 -15.84 -3.12 11.57
C PRO A 44 -16.42 -1.70 11.68
N ASP A 45 -15.61 -0.67 11.39
CA ASP A 45 -16.01 0.73 11.34
C ASP A 45 -16.65 1.16 10.01
N GLY A 46 -16.80 0.24 9.04
CA GLY A 46 -17.34 0.51 7.70
C GLY A 46 -16.32 1.05 6.69
N GLY A 47 -15.08 1.33 7.10
CA GLY A 47 -14.01 1.75 6.21
C GLY A 47 -13.48 0.61 5.33
N LEU A 48 -13.06 0.90 4.10
CA LEU A 48 -12.41 -0.09 3.24
C LEU A 48 -11.08 -0.54 3.87
N LYS A 49 -10.79 -1.84 3.84
CA LYS A 49 -9.51 -2.38 4.31
C LYS A 49 -8.41 -2.25 3.22
N ASP A 50 -8.26 -1.04 2.64
CA ASP A 50 -7.42 -0.80 1.45
C ASP A 50 -5.97 -1.27 1.65
N MET A 51 -5.38 -1.00 2.82
CA MET A 51 -4.00 -1.42 3.14
C MET A 51 -3.85 -2.94 3.13
N SER A 52 -4.79 -3.70 3.71
CA SER A 52 -4.74 -5.17 3.69
C SER A 52 -5.02 -5.73 2.30
N CYS A 53 -5.97 -5.14 1.58
CA CYS A 53 -6.27 -5.51 0.20
C CYS A 53 -5.06 -5.29 -0.71
N ARG A 54 -4.38 -4.14 -0.59
CA ARG A 54 -3.15 -3.85 -1.33
C ARG A 54 -2.05 -4.86 -1.03
N VAL A 55 -1.86 -5.23 0.24
CA VAL A 55 -0.88 -6.28 0.61
C VAL A 55 -1.27 -7.64 0.04
N ALA A 56 -2.56 -8.01 0.04
CA ALA A 56 -3.04 -9.25 -0.57
C ALA A 56 -2.78 -9.27 -2.08
N LEU A 57 -3.10 -8.19 -2.80
CA LEU A 57 -2.85 -8.06 -4.24
C LEU A 57 -1.35 -8.17 -4.56
N LEU A 58 -0.48 -7.53 -3.78
CA LEU A 58 0.97 -7.63 -3.96
C LEU A 58 1.49 -9.05 -3.72
N LYS A 59 0.93 -9.78 -2.75
CA LYS A 59 1.28 -11.18 -2.50
C LYS A 59 0.81 -12.08 -3.64
N MET A 60 -0.41 -11.88 -4.14
CA MET A 60 -0.91 -12.61 -5.31
C MET A 60 -0.06 -12.36 -6.57
N GLU A 61 0.44 -11.12 -6.76
CA GLU A 61 1.39 -10.81 -7.84
C GLU A 61 2.72 -11.55 -7.64
N LYS A 62 3.26 -11.56 -6.42
CA LYS A 62 4.48 -12.28 -6.08
C LYS A 62 4.34 -13.80 -6.27
N ASP A 63 3.16 -14.34 -6.00
CA ASP A 63 2.85 -15.76 -6.19
C ASP A 63 2.53 -16.10 -7.65
N GLY A 64 2.57 -15.12 -8.57
CA GLY A 64 2.32 -15.30 -10.00
C GLY A 64 0.85 -15.51 -10.38
N LEU A 65 -0.08 -15.22 -9.47
CA LEU A 65 -1.51 -15.43 -9.68
C LEU A 65 -2.14 -14.30 -10.48
N ILE A 66 -1.66 -13.07 -10.33
CA ILE A 66 -2.17 -11.89 -11.04
C ILE A 66 -1.00 -11.00 -11.47
N THR A 67 -1.22 -10.14 -12.46
CA THR A 67 -0.26 -9.12 -12.87
C THR A 67 -0.85 -7.75 -12.58
N LEU A 68 -0.29 -6.98 -11.65
CA LEU A 68 -0.83 -5.68 -11.31
C LEU A 68 -0.39 -4.62 -12.33
N PRO A 69 -1.23 -3.60 -12.58
CA PRO A 69 -0.84 -2.49 -13.44
C PRO A 69 0.41 -1.79 -12.89
N ARG A 70 1.24 -1.24 -13.78
CA ARG A 70 2.47 -0.52 -13.41
C ARG A 70 2.16 0.56 -12.37
N ALA A 71 3.01 0.64 -11.34
CA ALA A 71 2.91 1.71 -10.36
C ALA A 71 3.14 3.07 -11.04
N ARG A 72 2.18 4.00 -10.89
CA ARG A 72 2.25 5.33 -11.51
C ARG A 72 3.11 6.33 -10.73
N CYS A 73 3.39 6.07 -9.44
CA CYS A 73 4.38 6.83 -8.68
C CYS A 73 5.59 5.94 -8.39
N ALA A 74 6.78 6.42 -8.75
CA ALA A 74 8.01 5.91 -8.19
C ALA A 74 7.96 6.10 -6.67
N LYS A 75 8.58 5.19 -5.91
CA LYS A 75 8.71 5.37 -4.46
C LYS A 75 9.31 6.77 -4.23
N PRO A 76 8.70 7.64 -3.40
CA PRO A 76 9.38 8.88 -3.03
C PRO A 76 10.76 8.48 -2.50
N LEU A 77 11.79 9.27 -2.86
CA LEU A 77 13.11 9.10 -2.28
C LEU A 77 12.90 9.00 -0.78
N SER A 78 13.30 7.87 -0.18
CA SER A 78 13.35 7.78 1.27
C SER A 78 14.18 8.98 1.73
N TYR A 79 13.67 9.75 2.70
CA TYR A 79 14.47 10.77 3.38
C TYR A 79 15.59 10.06 4.13
N GLN A 80 16.64 9.71 3.41
CA GLN A 80 17.94 9.46 3.99
C GLN A 80 18.46 10.87 4.22
N ALA A 81 18.58 11.27 5.49
CA ALA A 81 19.26 12.51 5.81
C ALA A 81 20.63 12.43 5.13
N SER A 82 20.84 13.22 4.08
CA SER A 82 22.15 13.29 3.47
C SER A 82 23.15 13.65 4.56
N PRO A 83 24.36 13.06 4.58
CA PRO A 83 25.39 13.47 5.51
C PRO A 83 25.68 14.98 5.43
N GLU A 84 25.43 15.63 4.28
CA GLU A 84 25.49 17.09 4.16
C GLU A 84 24.47 17.86 5.03
N CYS A 85 23.23 17.37 5.18
CA CYS A 85 22.24 18.00 6.05
C CYS A 85 22.57 17.77 7.53
N ALA A 86 23.06 16.57 7.88
CA ALA A 86 23.52 16.28 9.23
C ALA A 86 24.67 17.19 9.65
N ALA A 87 25.59 17.51 8.73
CA ALA A 87 26.71 18.42 8.97
C ALA A 87 26.29 19.90 9.15
N LEU A 88 25.13 20.30 8.62
CA LEU A 88 24.58 21.65 8.77
C LEU A 88 23.82 21.85 10.11
N VAL A 89 23.51 20.76 10.83
CA VAL A 89 22.95 20.84 12.18
C VAL A 89 24.10 21.14 13.15
N ARG A 90 24.34 22.42 13.42
CA ARG A 90 25.13 22.82 14.60
C ARG A 90 24.34 22.44 15.85
N GLU A 91 24.94 21.64 16.74
CA GLU A 91 24.41 21.42 18.08
C GLU A 91 24.06 22.77 18.73
N PRO A 92 22.84 22.97 19.25
CA PRO A 92 22.53 24.16 20.00
C PRO A 92 23.45 24.17 21.23
N ALA A 93 24.26 25.22 21.35
CA ALA A 93 25.14 25.41 22.49
C ALA A 93 24.29 25.51 23.77
N ARG A 94 24.20 24.38 24.49
CA ARG A 94 23.70 24.21 25.87
C ARG A 94 22.48 25.07 26.21
N TYR A 95 21.31 24.46 26.17
CA TYR A 95 20.11 25.04 26.78
C TYR A 95 20.41 25.42 28.25
N PRO A 96 20.22 26.68 28.68
CA PRO A 96 20.47 27.03 30.07
C PRO A 96 19.48 26.28 30.97
N PRO A 97 19.89 25.82 32.17
CA PRO A 97 18.96 25.17 33.08
C PRO A 97 17.84 26.14 33.46
N GLY A 98 16.60 25.74 33.18
CA GLY A 98 15.40 26.49 33.56
C GLY A 98 15.36 26.67 35.08
N ARG A 99 15.15 27.92 35.50
CA ARG A 99 14.98 28.29 36.91
C ARG A 99 13.53 27.99 37.31
N ILE A 100 13.34 27.13 38.31
CA ILE A 100 12.06 26.90 38.99
C ILE A 100 11.82 28.06 39.97
#